data_AF-A0A8D8BMR2-F1
#
_entry.id   AF-A0A8D8BMR2-F1
#
_cell.length_a   1.000
_cell.length_b   1.000
_cell.length_c   1.000
_cell.angle_alpha   90.00
_cell.angle_beta   90.00
_cell.angle_gamma   90.00
#
_symmetry.space_group_name_H-M   'P 1'
#
loop_
_entity.id
_entity.type
_entity.pdbx_description
1 polymer ?
#
loop_
_entity_poly.entity_id
_entity_poly.type
_entity_poly.pdbx_seq_one_letter_code
_entity_poly.pdbx_strand_id
1 'polypeptide(L)'
;MNKLVNLPENRALSGLCDAMVEAWKIQDRPKAVILFVIEDVTYNICDQRFHEFYIRETYPFVQVIRRTLTQIFNGGKLGPDGELLIDEQEVTVIYFRAGYEPGHYYGPNEWSARLLMERSKAIKCPSIQYHLAGTKKVQQALAKPGILKRFIADDHKIDTIKEIFTG
;
A
#
# COMPACT_ATOMS: atom_id res chain seq x y z
N MET A 1 4.86 -30.84 -27.54
CA MET A 1 5.74 -29.66 -27.35
C MET A 1 5.55 -29.13 -25.94
N ASN A 2 6.62 -29.01 -25.17
CA ASN A 2 6.57 -28.51 -23.79
C ASN A 2 6.32 -26.98 -23.82
N LYS A 3 5.10 -26.55 -23.49
CA LYS A 3 4.72 -25.13 -23.50
C LYS A 3 5.24 -24.35 -22.28
N LEU A 4 5.86 -25.02 -21.31
CA LEU A 4 6.39 -24.38 -20.09
C LEU A 4 7.47 -23.34 -20.39
N VAL A 5 8.27 -23.52 -21.45
CA VAL A 5 9.32 -22.57 -21.85
C VAL A 5 8.76 -21.22 -22.36
N ASN A 6 7.46 -21.17 -22.68
CA ASN A 6 6.80 -19.95 -23.16
C ASN A 6 6.10 -19.19 -22.01
N LEU A 7 6.09 -19.74 -20.80
CA LEU A 7 5.50 -19.04 -19.65
C LEU A 7 6.54 -18.05 -19.11
N PRO A 8 6.21 -16.75 -19.04
CA PRO A 8 7.10 -15.78 -18.43
C PRO A 8 7.25 -16.08 -16.94
N GLU A 9 8.45 -15.85 -16.42
CA GLU A 9 8.71 -15.95 -14.99
C GLU A 9 7.90 -14.87 -14.24
N ASN A 10 7.27 -15.26 -13.12
CA ASN A 10 6.46 -14.35 -12.31
C ASN A 10 7.09 -14.16 -10.92
N ARG A 11 7.65 -12.98 -10.68
CA ARG A 11 8.28 -12.56 -9.41
C ARG A 11 7.48 -11.48 -8.67
N ALA A 12 6.17 -11.38 -8.90
CA ALA A 12 5.35 -10.32 -8.33
C ALA A 12 5.33 -10.36 -6.78
N LEU A 13 5.23 -11.55 -6.18
CA LEU A 13 5.20 -11.72 -4.73
C LEU A 13 6.50 -11.23 -4.08
N SER A 14 7.65 -11.73 -4.55
CA SER A 14 8.96 -11.33 -4.03
C SER A 14 9.19 -9.84 -4.25
N GLY A 15 8.91 -9.34 -5.46
CA GLY A 15 9.10 -7.92 -5.79
C GLY A 15 8.32 -6.98 -4.87
N LEU A 16 7.06 -7.32 -4.54
CA LEU A 16 6.26 -6.50 -3.64
C LEU A 16 6.75 -6.59 -2.18
N CYS A 17 7.06 -7.79 -1.71
CA CYS A 17 7.55 -7.99 -0.34
C CYS A 17 8.91 -7.34 -0.11
N ASP A 18 9.84 -7.52 -1.04
CA ASP A 18 11.16 -6.92 -0.99
C ASP A 18 11.05 -5.39 -0.99
N ALA A 19 10.17 -4.79 -1.80
CA ALA A 19 9.93 -3.35 -1.79
C ALA A 19 9.37 -2.84 -0.45
N MET A 20 8.47 -3.58 0.19
CA MET A 20 7.97 -3.23 1.54
C MET A 20 9.09 -3.28 2.59
N VAL A 21 9.97 -4.28 2.50
CA VAL A 21 11.11 -4.43 3.40
C VAL A 21 12.15 -3.33 3.16
N GLU A 22 12.41 -2.94 1.91
CA GLU A 22 13.28 -1.79 1.61
C GLU A 22 12.70 -0.48 2.17
N ALA A 23 11.39 -0.26 2.03
CA ALA A 23 10.72 0.89 2.65
C ALA A 23 10.88 0.89 4.18
N TRP A 24 10.78 -0.27 4.82
CA TRP A 24 11.01 -0.43 6.25
C TRP A 24 12.47 -0.16 6.64
N LYS A 25 13.45 -0.63 5.85
CA LYS A 25 14.88 -0.36 6.08
C LYS A 25 15.23 1.12 5.99
N ILE A 26 14.64 1.86 5.04
CA ILE A 26 14.84 3.31 4.88
C ILE A 26 14.44 4.09 6.14
N GLN A 27 13.47 3.59 6.90
CA GLN A 27 13.02 4.24 8.14
C GLN A 27 14.00 4.06 9.29
N ASP A 28 14.92 3.07 9.20
CA ASP A 28 15.99 2.81 10.16
C ASP A 28 15.50 2.67 11.63
N ARG A 29 14.38 1.95 11.81
CA ARG A 29 13.78 1.63 13.10
C ARG A 29 13.71 0.10 13.29
N PRO A 30 14.75 -0.56 13.82
CA PRO A 30 14.85 -2.03 13.82
C PRO A 30 13.78 -2.74 14.66
N LYS A 31 13.12 -2.03 15.59
CA LYS A 31 12.02 -2.57 16.41
C LYS A 31 10.63 -2.28 15.83
N ALA A 32 10.54 -1.48 14.76
CA ALA A 32 9.27 -1.13 14.18
C ALA A 32 8.71 -2.26 13.31
N VAL A 33 7.41 -2.22 13.08
CA VAL A 33 6.67 -3.25 12.36
C VAL A 33 6.08 -2.72 11.05
N ILE A 34 5.77 -3.64 10.14
CA ILE A 34 4.95 -3.39 8.96
C ILE A 34 3.50 -3.70 9.31
N LEU A 35 2.61 -2.73 9.13
CA LEU A 35 1.18 -2.86 9.36
C LEU A 35 0.45 -3.22 8.07
N PHE A 36 -0.28 -4.32 8.08
CA PHE A 36 -1.24 -4.66 7.03
C PHE A 36 -2.64 -4.24 7.50
N VAL A 37 -3.24 -3.28 6.79
CA VAL A 37 -4.63 -2.86 7.00
C VAL A 37 -5.55 -3.81 6.25
N ILE A 38 -6.38 -4.56 6.97
CA ILE A 38 -7.16 -5.68 6.42
C ILE A 38 -8.66 -5.49 6.61
N GLU A 39 -9.44 -6.26 5.85
CA GLU A 39 -10.90 -6.35 5.93
C GLU A 39 -11.32 -7.20 7.14
N ASP A 40 -12.51 -6.97 7.70
CA ASP A 40 -13.05 -7.79 8.79
C ASP A 40 -13.27 -9.25 8.37
N VAL A 41 -13.74 -9.45 7.13
CA VAL A 41 -13.90 -10.77 6.51
C VAL A 41 -13.08 -10.80 5.24
N THR A 42 -11.90 -11.42 5.28
CA THR A 42 -11.01 -11.48 4.12
C THR A 42 -11.35 -12.67 3.22
N TYR A 43 -11.91 -12.41 2.04
CA TYR A 43 -12.20 -13.48 1.06
C TYR A 43 -10.93 -13.99 0.33
N ASN A 44 -9.89 -13.15 0.21
CA ASN A 44 -8.63 -13.49 -0.43
C ASN A 44 -7.46 -13.58 0.57
N ILE A 45 -7.68 -14.31 1.66
CA ILE A 45 -6.71 -14.42 2.76
C ILE A 45 -5.42 -15.13 2.32
N CYS A 46 -5.52 -16.08 1.38
CA CYS A 46 -4.37 -16.83 0.88
C CYS A 46 -3.31 -15.87 0.32
N ASP A 47 -3.69 -14.98 -0.61
CA ASP A 47 -2.77 -13.99 -1.18
C ASP A 47 -2.12 -13.12 -0.10
N GLN A 48 -2.90 -12.58 0.84
CA GLN A 48 -2.37 -11.71 1.89
C GLN A 48 -1.41 -12.45 2.84
N ARG A 49 -1.72 -13.72 3.17
CA ARG A 49 -0.87 -14.56 4.04
C ARG A 49 0.42 -14.97 3.33
N PHE A 50 0.41 -15.16 2.01
CA PHE A 50 1.64 -15.42 1.26
C PHE A 50 2.67 -14.29 1.37
N HIS A 51 2.23 -13.02 1.39
CA HIS A 51 3.13 -11.89 1.61
C HIS A 51 3.74 -11.91 3.01
N GLU A 52 2.91 -12.18 4.04
CA GLU A 52 3.37 -12.31 5.42
C GLU A 52 4.37 -13.46 5.60
N PHE A 53 4.06 -14.63 5.02
CA PHE A 53 4.95 -15.79 5.10
C PHE A 53 6.26 -15.55 4.39
N TYR A 54 6.23 -14.96 3.19
CA TYR A 54 7.45 -14.60 2.47
C TYR A 54 8.32 -13.65 3.29
N ILE A 55 7.75 -12.58 3.87
CA ILE A 55 8.51 -11.63 4.69
C ILE A 55 9.07 -12.33 5.93
N ARG A 56 8.26 -13.15 6.62
CA ARG A 56 8.70 -13.85 7.84
C ARG A 56 9.80 -14.86 7.58
N GLU A 57 9.74 -15.59 6.46
CA GLU A 57 10.72 -16.61 6.11
C GLU A 57 12.02 -16.01 5.57
N THR A 58 11.91 -14.94 4.78
CA THR A 58 13.06 -14.29 4.12
C THR A 58 13.73 -13.25 5.02
N TYR A 59 12.95 -12.55 5.83
CA TYR A 59 13.36 -11.44 6.69
C TYR A 59 12.80 -11.61 8.12
N PRO A 60 13.24 -12.63 8.87
CA PRO A 60 12.65 -13.00 10.17
C PRO A 60 12.76 -11.91 11.25
N PHE A 61 13.63 -10.91 11.04
CA PHE A 61 13.77 -9.74 11.91
C PHE A 61 12.73 -8.64 11.64
N VAL A 62 11.99 -8.71 10.53
CA VAL A 62 10.91 -7.76 10.21
C VAL A 62 9.58 -8.35 10.66
N GLN A 63 8.92 -7.66 11.59
CA GLN A 63 7.61 -8.09 12.09
C GLN A 63 6.48 -7.48 11.25
N VAL A 64 5.49 -8.30 10.93
CA VAL A 64 4.26 -7.88 10.24
C VAL A 64 3.08 -8.07 11.19
N ILE A 65 2.28 -7.02 11.37
CA ILE A 65 1.03 -7.08 12.13
C ILE A 65 -0.16 -6.80 11.23
N ARG A 66 -1.32 -7.37 11.56
CA ARG A 66 -2.57 -7.20 10.81
C ARG A 66 -3.59 -6.53 11.70
N ARG A 67 -4.21 -5.44 11.23
CA ARG A 67 -5.30 -4.77 11.94
C ARG A 67 -6.37 -4.29 10.98
N THR A 68 -7.61 -4.34 11.42
CA THR A 68 -8.73 -3.67 10.73
C THR A 68 -8.74 -2.19 11.08
N LEU A 69 -9.45 -1.36 10.31
CA LEU A 69 -9.55 0.08 10.61
C LEU A 69 -10.13 0.33 12.01
N THR A 70 -11.09 -0.46 12.45
CA THR A 70 -11.68 -0.38 13.79
C THR A 70 -10.66 -0.74 14.88
N GLN A 71 -9.83 -1.77 14.67
CA GLN A 71 -8.76 -2.11 15.62
C GLN A 71 -7.70 -1.01 15.71
N ILE A 72 -7.35 -0.40 14.57
CA ILE A 72 -6.41 0.73 14.52
C ILE A 72 -6.99 1.94 15.27
N PHE A 73 -8.29 2.19 15.15
CA PHE A 73 -8.94 3.25 15.94
C PHE A 73 -8.84 3.00 17.45
N ASN A 74 -9.06 1.75 17.88
CA ASN A 74 -9.08 1.41 19.31
C ASN A 74 -7.68 1.37 19.96
N GLY A 75 -6.67 0.90 19.23
CA GLY A 75 -5.32 0.67 19.76
C GLY A 75 -4.24 1.62 19.22
N GLY A 76 -4.60 2.51 18.29
CA GLY A 76 -3.68 3.40 17.59
C GLY A 76 -3.56 4.78 18.22
N LYS A 77 -2.33 5.29 18.33
CA LYS A 77 -2.04 6.67 18.77
C LYS A 77 -0.82 7.22 18.04
N LEU A 78 -0.68 8.55 18.04
CA LEU A 78 0.57 9.19 17.60
C LEU A 78 1.54 9.35 18.78
N GLY A 79 2.81 9.05 18.53
CA GLY A 79 3.92 9.42 19.41
C GLY A 79 4.18 10.93 19.41
N PRO A 80 5.05 11.41 20.32
CA PRO A 80 5.38 12.83 20.46
C PRO A 80 5.97 13.42 19.18
N ASP A 81 6.70 12.63 18.39
CA ASP A 81 7.32 13.06 17.15
C ASP A 81 6.52 12.60 15.91
N GLY A 82 5.28 12.13 16.09
CA GLY A 82 4.40 11.71 14.99
C GLY A 82 4.61 10.27 14.51
N GLU A 83 5.29 9.44 15.28
CA GLU A 83 5.30 7.98 15.09
C GLU A 83 3.88 7.42 15.19
N LEU A 84 3.55 6.42 14.38
CA LEU A 84 2.34 5.64 14.59
C LEU A 84 2.64 4.53 15.59
N LEU A 85 1.92 4.49 16.71
CA LEU A 85 1.99 3.41 17.69
C LEU A 85 0.68 2.62 17.65
N ILE A 86 0.77 1.31 17.51
CA ILE A 86 -0.37 0.38 17.61
C ILE A 86 -0.03 -0.69 18.64
N ASP A 87 -0.81 -0.79 19.70
CA ASP A 87 -0.56 -1.74 20.80
C ASP A 87 0.89 -1.65 21.33
N GLU A 88 1.37 -0.41 21.53
CA GLU A 88 2.75 -0.04 21.93
C GLU A 88 3.88 -0.44 20.94
N GLN A 89 3.54 -0.91 19.74
CA GLN A 89 4.51 -1.17 18.67
C GLN A 89 4.55 -0.01 17.69
N GLU A 90 5.75 0.48 17.37
CA GLU A 90 5.96 1.50 16.34
C GLU A 90 5.73 0.90 14.95
N VAL A 91 4.93 1.58 14.13
CA VAL A 91 4.66 1.22 12.74
C VAL A 91 5.36 2.19 11.81
N THR A 92 6.19 1.68 10.90
CA THR A 92 6.93 2.49 9.94
C THR A 92 6.48 2.30 8.49
N VAL A 93 5.78 1.21 8.18
CA VAL A 93 5.19 0.96 6.85
C VAL A 93 3.76 0.48 7.02
N ILE A 94 2.84 1.07 6.24
CA ILE A 94 1.42 0.74 6.23
C ILE A 94 1.05 0.24 4.85
N TYR A 95 0.69 -1.03 4.75
CA TYR A 95 0.24 -1.66 3.51
C TYR A 95 -1.28 -1.86 3.55
N PHE A 96 -1.99 -1.16 2.66
CA PHE A 96 -3.44 -1.21 2.59
C PHE A 96 -3.91 -2.40 1.76
N ARG A 97 -4.66 -3.29 2.40
CA ARG A 97 -5.51 -4.31 1.77
C ARG A 97 -6.99 -4.09 2.07
N ALA A 98 -7.34 -2.94 2.65
CA ALA A 98 -8.69 -2.45 2.90
C ALA A 98 -8.71 -0.91 2.78
N GLY A 99 -9.87 -0.29 2.97
CA GLY A 99 -10.04 1.17 2.89
C GLY A 99 -10.11 1.75 1.46
N TYR A 100 -10.36 0.92 0.45
CA TYR A 100 -10.59 1.34 -0.94
C TYR A 100 -12.09 1.40 -1.33
N GLU A 101 -12.98 0.84 -0.52
CA GLU A 101 -14.42 0.86 -0.73
C GLU A 101 -15.16 1.42 0.50
N PRO A 102 -16.36 2.02 0.31
CA PRO A 102 -17.16 2.55 1.42
C PRO A 102 -17.55 1.48 2.45
N GLY A 103 -17.71 0.22 2.03
CA GLY A 103 -18.07 -0.90 2.91
C GLY A 103 -17.06 -1.18 4.04
N HIS A 104 -15.83 -0.69 3.90
CA HIS A 104 -14.79 -0.78 4.95
C HIS A 104 -14.89 0.31 6.02
N TYR A 105 -15.83 1.26 5.89
CA TYR A 105 -16.00 2.41 6.77
C TYR A 105 -17.39 2.38 7.41
N TYR A 106 -17.53 1.62 8.50
CA TYR A 106 -18.81 1.44 9.20
C TYR A 106 -19.28 2.71 9.92
N GLY A 107 -18.35 3.60 10.27
CA GLY A 107 -18.66 4.87 10.91
C GLY A 107 -17.46 5.83 10.97
N PRO A 108 -17.53 6.85 11.83
CA PRO A 108 -16.48 7.87 11.96
C PRO A 108 -15.16 7.32 12.52
N ASN A 109 -15.19 6.15 13.16
CA ASN A 109 -14.01 5.53 13.78
C ASN A 109 -13.00 5.09 12.72
N GLU A 110 -13.46 4.43 11.65
CA GLU A 110 -12.60 3.97 10.56
C GLU A 110 -11.99 5.15 9.78
N TRP A 111 -12.75 6.24 9.64
CA TRP A 111 -12.25 7.49 9.08
C TRP A 111 -11.18 8.13 9.97
N SER A 112 -11.39 8.12 11.28
CA SER A 112 -10.44 8.62 12.26
C SER A 112 -9.14 7.80 12.25
N ALA A 113 -9.24 6.48 12.14
CA ALA A 113 -8.08 5.60 11.96
C ALA A 113 -7.33 5.89 10.65
N ARG A 114 -8.04 6.09 9.54
CA ARG A 114 -7.41 6.45 8.26
C ARG A 114 -6.67 7.79 8.35
N LEU A 115 -7.27 8.78 9.00
CA LEU A 115 -6.63 10.09 9.22
C LEU A 115 -5.43 9.99 10.15
N LEU A 116 -5.52 9.20 11.24
CA LEU A 116 -4.43 8.95 12.17
C LEU A 116 -3.20 8.40 11.44
N MET A 117 -3.40 7.36 10.63
CA MET A 117 -2.34 6.76 9.81
C MET A 117 -1.74 7.77 8.83
N GLU A 118 -2.57 8.54 8.13
CA GLU A 118 -2.09 9.51 7.14
C GLU A 118 -1.24 10.63 7.77
N ARG A 119 -1.60 11.07 8.98
CA ARG A 119 -0.86 12.08 9.76
C ARG A 119 0.46 11.57 10.33
N SER A 120 0.65 10.26 10.42
CA SER A 120 1.88 9.67 10.94
C SER A 120 3.04 9.77 9.95
N LYS A 121 4.26 9.63 10.49
CA LYS A 121 5.51 9.54 9.71
C LYS A 121 5.68 8.22 8.95
N ALA A 122 4.87 7.21 9.23
CA ALA A 122 4.93 5.93 8.54
C ALA A 122 4.81 6.12 7.01
N ILE A 123 5.45 5.24 6.24
CA ILE A 123 5.29 5.17 4.78
C ILE A 123 3.95 4.49 4.49
N LYS A 124 3.11 5.15 3.68
CA LYS A 124 1.81 4.61 3.28
C LYS A 124 1.89 3.98 1.89
N CYS A 125 1.38 2.76 1.76
CA CYS A 125 1.27 2.02 0.52
C CYS A 125 -0.21 1.64 0.28
N PRO A 126 -1.01 2.49 -0.38
CA PRO A 126 -0.69 3.85 -0.87
C PRO A 126 -1.00 4.97 0.14
N SER A 127 -0.37 6.13 -0.04
CA SER A 127 -0.81 7.38 0.61
C SER A 127 -2.16 7.87 0.08
N ILE A 128 -2.78 8.85 0.74
CA ILE A 128 -4.07 9.39 0.28
C ILE A 128 -3.97 10.02 -1.11
N GLN A 129 -2.84 10.67 -1.45
CA GLN A 129 -2.63 11.25 -2.77
C GLN A 129 -2.54 10.16 -3.84
N TYR A 130 -1.82 9.07 -3.57
CA TYR A 130 -1.72 7.93 -4.49
C TYR A 130 -3.08 7.23 -4.66
N HIS A 131 -3.85 7.11 -3.57
CA HIS A 131 -5.21 6.56 -3.63
C HIS A 131 -6.11 7.40 -4.55
N LEU A 132 -6.08 8.73 -4.42
CA LEU A 132 -6.87 9.63 -5.28
C LEU A 132 -6.39 9.63 -6.74
N ALA A 133 -5.08 9.52 -6.96
CA ALA A 133 -4.50 9.44 -8.30
C ALA A 133 -4.98 8.21 -9.09
N GLY A 134 -5.31 7.11 -8.40
CA GLY A 134 -5.85 5.89 -9.01
C GLY A 134 -7.33 5.96 -9.40
N THR A 135 -8.02 7.08 -9.13
CA THR A 135 -9.46 7.19 -9.45
C THR A 135 -9.71 7.28 -10.95
N LYS A 136 -10.86 6.74 -11.39
CA LYS A 136 -11.30 6.84 -12.79
C LYS A 136 -11.43 8.28 -13.28
N LYS A 137 -11.74 9.22 -12.38
CA LYS A 137 -11.79 10.64 -12.73
C LYS A 137 -10.40 11.21 -13.07
N VAL A 138 -9.37 10.85 -12.31
CA VAL A 138 -7.99 11.24 -12.62
C VAL A 138 -7.53 10.57 -13.91
N GLN A 139 -7.82 9.27 -14.10
CA GLN A 139 -7.55 8.57 -15.36
C GLN A 139 -8.16 9.32 -16.57
N GLN A 140 -9.43 9.71 -16.49
CA GLN A 140 -10.11 10.50 -17.53
C GLN A 140 -9.49 11.89 -17.73
N ALA A 141 -9.05 12.55 -16.66
CA ALA A 141 -8.45 13.87 -16.73
C ALA A 141 -7.06 13.84 -17.38
N LEU A 142 -6.25 12.82 -17.11
CA LEU A 142 -4.92 12.62 -17.71
C LEU A 142 -4.99 12.37 -19.22
N ALA A 143 -6.09 11.80 -19.71
CA ALA A 143 -6.32 11.58 -21.14
C ALA A 143 -6.62 12.85 -21.94
N LYS A 144 -6.86 14.00 -21.29
CA LYS A 144 -7.11 15.25 -22.02
C LYS A 144 -5.85 15.75 -22.72
N PRO A 145 -5.96 16.35 -23.92
CA PRO A 145 -4.82 16.89 -24.66
C PRO A 145 -3.97 17.83 -23.81
N GLY A 146 -2.65 17.62 -23.85
CA GLY A 146 -1.66 18.47 -23.17
C GLY A 146 -1.53 18.28 -21.66
N ILE A 147 -2.41 17.51 -21.00
CA ILE A 147 -2.34 17.33 -19.53
C ILE A 147 -1.11 16.52 -19.11
N LEU A 148 -0.74 15.47 -19.85
CA LEU A 148 0.43 14.65 -19.52
C LEU A 148 1.74 15.46 -19.48
N LYS A 149 1.87 16.52 -20.29
CA LYS A 149 3.05 17.41 -20.32
C LYS A 149 3.29 18.15 -19.01
N ARG A 150 2.28 18.21 -18.12
CA ARG A 150 2.43 18.79 -16.79
C ARG A 150 3.17 17.88 -15.81
N PHE A 151 3.24 16.58 -16.08
CA PHE A 151 3.78 15.56 -15.18
C PHE A 151 4.96 14.79 -15.77
N ILE A 152 5.07 14.76 -17.10
CA ILE A 152 6.11 14.04 -17.83
C ILE A 152 6.76 15.01 -18.82
N ALA A 153 8.08 15.14 -18.77
CA ALA A 153 8.83 16.02 -19.67
C ALA A 153 9.23 15.33 -20.99
N ASP A 154 9.32 14.01 -20.97
CA ASP A 154 9.76 13.18 -22.10
C ASP A 154 8.58 12.92 -23.05
N ASP A 155 8.61 13.55 -24.22
CA ASP A 155 7.57 13.43 -25.24
C ASP A 155 7.43 11.98 -25.76
N HIS A 156 8.51 11.20 -25.83
CA HIS A 156 8.42 9.79 -26.25
C HIS A 156 7.62 8.96 -25.24
N LYS A 157 7.86 9.15 -23.93
CA LYS A 157 7.05 8.48 -22.88
C LYS A 157 5.59 8.90 -22.94
N ILE A 158 5.32 10.18 -23.22
CA ILE A 158 3.96 10.67 -23.39
C ILE A 158 3.27 9.94 -24.53
N ASP A 159 3.95 9.77 -25.67
CA ASP A 159 3.36 9.12 -26.84
C ASP A 159 3.10 7.63 -26.59
N THR A 160 4.04 6.91 -25.97
CA THR A 160 3.81 5.51 -25.54
C THR A 160 2.62 5.38 -24.57
N ILE A 161 2.43 6.33 -23.65
CA ILE A 161 1.27 6.31 -22.72
C ILE A 161 -0.04 6.59 -23.47
N LYS A 162 -0.04 7.46 -24.48
CA LYS A 162 -1.25 7.73 -25.26
C LYS A 162 -1.71 6.52 -26.07
N GLU A 163 -0.78 5.67 -26.54
CA GLU A 163 -1.12 4.46 -27.30
C GLU A 163 -2.03 3.50 -26.54
N ILE A 164 -1.97 3.51 -25.20
CA ILE A 164 -2.81 2.66 -24.33
C ILE A 164 -4.09 3.36 -23.85
N PHE A 165 -4.30 4.64 -24.17
CA PHE A 165 -5.54 5.32 -23.84
C PHE A 165 -6.64 4.93 -24.81
N THR A 166 -7.77 4.49 -24.26
CA THR A 166 -8.98 4.19 -25.02
C THR A 166 -9.91 5.40 -24.98
N GLY A 167 -9.82 6.29 -25.96
CA GLY A 167 -10.68 7.48 -26.05
C GLY A 167 -10.10 8.62 -26.88
#